data_AF-A0A926WI58-F1
#
_entry.id   AF-A0A926WI58-F1
#
_cell.length_a   1.000
_cell.length_b   1.000
_cell.length_c   1.000
_cell.angle_alpha   90.00
_cell.angle_beta   90.00
_cell.angle_gamma   90.00
#
_symmetry.space_group_name_H-M   'P 1'
#
loop_
_entity.id
_entity.type
_entity.pdbx_description
1 polymer ?
#
loop_
_entity_poly.entity_id
_entity_poly.type
_entity_poly.pdbx_seq_one_letter_code
_entity_poly.pdbx_strand_id
1 'polypeptide(L)'
;MSSKSDWVQICEDVQERILKITPLTVKSAKMLRGEILKSLIAARDDKFLKTEFHQIHNLLKITPSKDKGIIEITGGQRNFNRIKETPHFERCDGCWFDFAILVNENIKPAEIIAFNFEIRFLEDNPTKFLRFDLNLPEHNNEDKGKRFHLHPGNDDLMVHASPMSPLEILHLFLYDLKIPERPRT
;
A
#
# COMPACT_ATOMS: atom_id res chain seq x y z
N MET A 1 20.71 23.32 19.75
CA MET A 1 21.09 23.93 18.45
C MET A 1 21.71 22.84 17.63
N SER A 2 21.02 22.36 16.58
CA SER A 2 21.56 21.32 15.68
C SER A 2 22.73 21.90 14.88
N SER A 3 23.86 21.20 14.86
CA SER A 3 25.08 21.68 14.22
C SER A 3 24.96 21.59 12.70
N LYS A 4 25.68 22.44 11.94
CA LYS A 4 25.62 22.42 10.47
C LYS A 4 25.94 21.03 9.87
N SER A 5 26.73 20.18 10.54
CA SER A 5 27.01 18.81 10.08
C SER A 5 25.80 17.89 10.16
N ASP A 6 24.92 18.11 11.14
CA ASP A 6 23.73 17.28 11.32
C ASP A 6 22.74 17.51 10.17
N TRP A 7 22.62 18.76 9.68
CA TRP A 7 21.78 19.09 8.53
C TRP A 7 22.31 18.52 7.22
N VAL A 8 23.63 18.49 7.01
CA VAL A 8 24.23 17.91 5.82
C VAL A 8 23.98 16.41 5.76
N GLN A 9 24.19 15.70 6.88
CA GLN A 9 23.90 14.27 6.96
C GLN A 9 22.42 13.97 6.71
N ILE A 10 21.51 14.76 7.31
CA ILE A 10 20.07 14.62 7.06
C ILE A 10 19.74 14.81 5.58
N CYS A 11 20.32 15.83 4.93
CA CYS A 11 20.10 16.08 3.50
C CYS A 11 20.65 14.95 2.62
N GLU A 12 21.83 14.40 2.94
CA GLU A 12 22.43 13.27 2.24
C GLU A 12 21.59 12.00 2.40
N ASP A 13 21.12 11.69 3.62
CA ASP A 13 20.26 10.54 3.89
C ASP A 13 18.92 10.67 3.15
N VAL A 14 18.34 11.87 3.12
CA VAL A 14 17.10 12.16 2.38
C VAL A 14 17.33 12.03 0.87
N GLN A 15 18.42 12.57 0.33
CA GLN A 15 18.75 12.41 -1.08
C GLN A 15 19.01 10.96 -1.45
N GLU A 16 19.76 10.22 -0.64
CA GLU A 16 20.04 8.81 -0.87
C GLU A 16 18.75 8.00 -0.88
N ARG A 17 17.80 8.31 0.02
CA ARG A 17 16.48 7.67 0.06
C ARG A 17 15.59 8.03 -1.12
N ILE A 18 15.63 9.28 -1.59
CA ILE A 18 14.85 9.74 -2.75
C ILE A 18 15.41 9.12 -4.05
N LEU A 19 16.73 8.92 -4.12
CA LEU A 19 17.41 8.38 -5.30
C LEU A 19 17.49 6.85 -5.31
N LYS A 20 17.40 6.19 -4.14
CA LYS A 20 17.32 4.73 -4.05
C LYS A 20 15.92 4.27 -4.46
N ILE A 21 15.88 3.46 -5.51
CA ILE A 21 14.66 2.77 -5.93
C ILE A 21 14.26 1.81 -4.81
N THR A 22 13.03 1.94 -4.31
CA THR A 22 12.47 0.95 -3.38
C THR A 22 12.48 -0.42 -4.04
N PRO A 23 13.09 -1.44 -3.43
CA PRO A 23 13.13 -2.77 -4.03
C PRO A 23 11.71 -3.32 -4.19
N LEU A 24 11.31 -3.53 -5.44
CA LEU A 24 10.05 -4.21 -5.80
C LEU A 24 10.25 -5.70 -6.06
N THR A 25 11.45 -6.22 -5.78
CA THR A 25 11.77 -7.64 -5.90
C THR A 25 11.34 -8.42 -4.66
N VAL A 26 10.70 -9.56 -4.86
CA VAL A 26 10.27 -10.50 -3.81
C VAL A 26 10.69 -11.93 -4.14
N LYS A 27 10.75 -12.80 -3.14
CA LYS A 27 11.11 -14.22 -3.36
C LYS A 27 10.07 -14.94 -4.23
N SER A 28 8.80 -14.74 -3.92
CA SER A 28 7.63 -15.25 -4.65
C SER A 28 6.36 -14.57 -4.17
N ALA A 29 5.28 -14.65 -4.95
CA ALA A 29 3.97 -14.16 -4.54
C ALA A 29 3.47 -14.87 -3.28
N LYS A 30 3.76 -16.18 -3.15
CA LYS A 30 3.41 -16.98 -1.96
C LYS A 30 4.12 -16.48 -0.70
N MET A 31 5.40 -16.15 -0.79
CA MET A 31 6.17 -15.61 0.35
C MET A 31 5.63 -14.24 0.75
N LEU A 32 5.44 -13.33 -0.22
CA LEU A 32 4.87 -12.00 0.03
C LEU A 32 3.49 -12.09 0.69
N ARG A 33 2.61 -12.97 0.20
CA ARG A 33 1.29 -13.22 0.82
C ARG A 33 1.42 -13.71 2.27
N GLY A 34 2.44 -14.51 2.56
CA GLY A 34 2.74 -14.96 3.93
C GLY A 34 3.14 -13.82 4.86
N GLU A 35 3.97 -12.89 4.39
CA GLU A 35 4.39 -11.70 5.13
C GLU A 35 3.22 -10.72 5.37
N ILE A 36 2.35 -10.57 4.37
CA ILE A 36 1.10 -9.81 4.48
C ILE A 36 0.17 -10.44 5.52
N LEU A 37 -0.05 -11.76 5.45
CA LEU A 37 -0.89 -12.46 6.42
C LEU A 37 -0.37 -12.26 7.84
N LYS A 38 0.95 -12.41 8.05
CA LYS A 38 1.59 -12.21 9.35
C LYS A 38 1.33 -10.79 9.86
N SER A 39 1.44 -9.78 9.00
CA SER A 39 1.21 -8.37 9.36
C SER A 39 -0.25 -8.11 9.75
N LEU A 40 -1.21 -8.67 9.01
CA LEU A 40 -2.65 -8.55 9.31
C LEU A 40 -3.03 -9.25 10.63
N ILE A 41 -2.48 -10.44 10.86
CA ILE A 41 -2.66 -11.19 12.12
C ILE A 41 -2.11 -10.40 13.31
N ALA A 42 -0.89 -9.88 13.19
CA ALA A 42 -0.28 -9.06 14.24
C ALA A 42 -1.13 -7.82 14.55
N ALA A 43 -1.59 -7.09 13.52
CA ALA A 43 -2.42 -5.90 13.73
C ALA A 43 -3.77 -6.20 14.37
N ARG A 44 -4.33 -7.39 14.11
CA ARG A 44 -5.52 -7.87 14.80
C ARG A 44 -5.21 -8.16 16.27
N ASP A 45 -4.13 -8.86 16.57
CA ASP A 45 -3.74 -9.20 17.95
C ASP A 45 -3.42 -7.94 18.77
N ASP A 46 -2.81 -6.94 18.13
CA ASP A 46 -2.55 -5.61 18.66
C ASP A 46 -3.80 -4.71 18.70
N LYS A 47 -4.96 -5.22 18.26
CA LYS A 47 -6.28 -4.57 18.26
C LYS A 47 -6.41 -3.34 17.35
N PHE A 48 -5.52 -3.15 16.39
CA PHE A 48 -5.64 -2.14 15.33
C PHE A 48 -6.62 -2.57 14.23
N LEU A 49 -6.77 -3.89 14.01
CA LEU A 49 -7.69 -4.46 13.02
C LEU A 49 -8.89 -5.11 13.73
N LYS A 50 -10.11 -4.76 13.34
CA LYS A 50 -11.36 -5.40 13.79
C LYS A 50 -11.68 -6.69 13.04
N THR A 51 -11.18 -6.83 11.82
CA THR A 51 -11.43 -8.01 10.97
C THR A 51 -10.94 -9.28 11.68
N GLU A 52 -11.84 -10.25 11.85
CA GLU A 52 -11.54 -11.50 12.56
C GLU A 52 -10.63 -12.43 11.77
N PHE A 53 -9.90 -13.33 12.45
CA PHE A 53 -8.95 -14.24 11.80
C PHE A 53 -9.52 -14.97 10.59
N HIS A 54 -10.68 -15.60 10.74
CA HIS A 54 -11.31 -16.34 9.65
C HIS A 54 -11.66 -15.42 8.47
N GLN A 55 -12.05 -14.18 8.74
CA GLN A 55 -12.31 -13.17 7.70
C GLN A 55 -11.02 -12.73 7.03
N ILE A 56 -9.92 -12.55 7.77
CA ILE A 56 -8.60 -12.24 7.19
C ILE A 56 -8.20 -13.30 6.17
N HIS A 57 -8.33 -14.58 6.51
CA HIS A 57 -8.06 -15.68 5.58
C HIS A 57 -9.01 -15.70 4.37
N ASN A 58 -10.26 -15.26 4.55
CA ASN A 58 -11.23 -15.16 3.47
C ASN A 58 -10.95 -13.97 2.54
N LEU A 59 -10.50 -12.84 3.06
CA LEU A 59 -10.24 -11.62 2.30
C LEU A 59 -8.88 -11.63 1.61
N LEU A 60 -7.87 -12.27 2.22
CA LEU A 60 -6.51 -12.35 1.65
C LEU A 60 -6.40 -13.54 0.69
N LYS A 61 -6.55 -13.26 -0.61
CA LYS A 61 -6.49 -14.26 -1.68
C LYS A 61 -5.22 -14.15 -2.51
N ILE A 62 -4.89 -15.26 -3.16
CA ILE A 62 -3.85 -15.35 -4.19
C ILE A 62 -4.47 -16.05 -5.39
N THR A 63 -4.41 -15.43 -6.56
CA THR A 63 -5.04 -15.91 -7.79
C THR A 63 -4.10 -15.71 -8.98
N PRO A 64 -4.06 -16.64 -9.95
CA PRO A 64 -3.41 -16.37 -11.22
C PRO A 64 -4.06 -15.18 -11.92
N SER A 65 -3.25 -14.30 -12.51
CA SER A 65 -3.74 -13.28 -13.44
C SER A 65 -4.07 -13.92 -14.81
N LYS A 66 -4.69 -13.15 -15.71
CA LYS A 66 -4.92 -13.56 -17.11
C LYS A 66 -3.60 -13.81 -17.85
N ASP A 67 -2.55 -13.09 -17.47
CA ASP A 67 -1.24 -13.19 -18.09
C ASP A 67 -0.41 -14.28 -17.42
N LYS A 68 0.14 -15.18 -18.24
CA LYS A 68 0.87 -16.35 -17.76
C LYS A 68 2.06 -15.94 -16.90
N GLY A 69 2.14 -16.50 -15.70
CA GLY A 69 3.23 -16.24 -14.75
C GLY A 69 3.10 -14.93 -13.97
N ILE A 70 1.99 -14.21 -14.13
CA ILE A 70 1.61 -13.11 -13.24
C ILE A 70 0.63 -13.64 -12.20
N ILE A 71 0.89 -13.32 -10.94
CA ILE A 71 0.06 -13.69 -9.79
C ILE A 71 -0.48 -12.42 -9.15
N GLU A 72 -1.78 -12.43 -8.83
CA GLU A 72 -2.45 -11.38 -8.10
C GLU A 72 -2.62 -11.78 -6.63
N ILE A 73 -2.25 -10.88 -5.72
CA ILE A 73 -2.55 -10.98 -4.30
C ILE A 73 -3.56 -9.89 -3.98
N THR A 74 -4.75 -10.27 -3.51
CA THR A 74 -5.78 -9.31 -3.11
C THR A 74 -6.05 -9.38 -1.62
N GLY A 75 -6.36 -8.23 -1.06
CA GLY A 75 -6.82 -8.06 0.30
C GLY A 75 -8.16 -7.34 0.29
N GLY A 76 -9.26 -8.09 0.41
CA GLY A 76 -10.59 -7.57 0.15
C GLY A 76 -10.98 -7.65 -1.33
N GLN A 77 -12.08 -6.99 -1.70
CA GLN A 77 -12.57 -6.92 -3.07
C GLN A 77 -12.36 -5.52 -3.63
N ARG A 78 -12.00 -5.44 -4.91
CA ARG A 78 -11.80 -4.18 -5.64
C ARG A 78 -13.05 -3.30 -5.53
N ASN A 79 -12.88 -2.12 -4.94
CA ASN A 79 -13.99 -1.25 -4.56
C ASN A 79 -13.84 0.18 -5.08
N PHE A 80 -14.02 0.36 -6.39
CA PHE A 80 -13.89 1.67 -7.04
C PHE A 80 -14.92 2.71 -6.58
N ASN A 81 -16.13 2.24 -6.28
CA ASN A 81 -17.23 3.10 -5.88
C ASN A 81 -17.25 3.34 -4.35
N ARG A 82 -16.27 2.78 -3.63
CA ARG A 82 -16.10 2.92 -2.17
C ARG A 82 -17.36 2.52 -1.38
N ILE A 83 -18.03 1.47 -1.84
CA ILE A 83 -19.24 0.90 -1.25
C ILE A 83 -18.84 0.13 0.01
N LYS A 84 -19.29 0.56 1.20
CA LYS A 84 -18.87 -0.01 2.49
C LYS A 84 -19.23 -1.50 2.60
N GLU A 85 -20.29 -1.96 1.95
CA GLU A 85 -20.73 -3.36 1.97
C GLU A 85 -19.80 -4.28 1.17
N THR A 86 -18.92 -3.73 0.32
CA THR A 86 -17.93 -4.51 -0.43
C THR A 86 -16.89 -5.06 0.54
N PRO A 87 -16.52 -6.36 0.46
CA PRO A 87 -15.58 -6.98 1.40
C PRO A 87 -14.24 -6.22 1.50
N HIS A 88 -13.85 -5.87 2.73
CA HIS A 88 -12.67 -5.06 3.02
C HIS A 88 -12.10 -5.39 4.42
N PHE A 89 -10.91 -4.86 4.73
CA PHE A 89 -10.37 -4.88 6.09
C PHE A 89 -10.81 -3.63 6.85
N GLU A 90 -11.22 -3.78 8.10
CA GLU A 90 -11.69 -2.68 8.94
C GLU A 90 -10.80 -2.51 10.17
N ARG A 91 -10.36 -1.27 10.40
CA ARG A 91 -9.59 -0.85 11.57
C ARG A 91 -10.49 -0.59 12.78
N CYS A 92 -9.89 -0.58 13.96
CA CYS A 92 -10.57 -0.26 15.21
C CYS A 92 -11.25 1.12 15.21
N ASP A 93 -10.65 2.08 14.52
CA ASP A 93 -11.14 3.46 14.37
C ASP A 93 -12.23 3.63 13.30
N GLY A 94 -12.65 2.56 12.63
CA GLY A 94 -13.69 2.59 11.59
C GLY A 94 -13.17 2.94 10.19
N CYS A 95 -11.89 3.26 10.04
CA CYS A 95 -11.25 3.31 8.73
C CYS A 95 -11.24 1.91 8.12
N TRP A 96 -11.23 1.84 6.80
CA TRP A 96 -11.25 0.55 6.13
C TRP A 96 -10.51 0.59 4.81
N PHE A 97 -9.92 -0.54 4.43
CA PHE A 97 -9.02 -0.61 3.29
C PHE A 97 -9.14 -1.92 2.52
N ASP A 98 -8.76 -1.84 1.26
CA ASP A 98 -8.51 -2.98 0.38
C ASP A 98 -7.26 -2.73 -0.45
N PHE A 99 -6.70 -3.80 -1.01
CA PHE A 99 -5.54 -3.72 -1.88
C PHE A 99 -5.49 -4.84 -2.91
N ALA A 100 -4.72 -4.61 -3.96
CA ALA A 100 -4.32 -5.60 -4.96
C ALA A 100 -2.85 -5.41 -5.31
N ILE A 101 -2.12 -6.50 -5.52
CA ILE A 101 -0.70 -6.52 -5.89
C ILE A 101 -0.52 -7.51 -7.03
N LEU A 102 0.14 -7.09 -8.11
CA LEU A 102 0.55 -7.96 -9.20
C LEU A 102 2.04 -8.28 -9.11
N VAL A 103 2.35 -9.58 -9.11
CA VAL A 103 3.70 -10.12 -9.02
C VAL A 103 4.01 -10.92 -10.28
N ASN A 104 5.07 -10.55 -10.99
CA ASN A 104 5.62 -11.30 -12.11
C ASN A 104 6.57 -12.39 -11.59
N GLU A 105 6.17 -13.65 -11.69
CA GLU A 105 7.00 -14.80 -11.30
C GLU A 105 7.83 -15.39 -12.45
N ASN A 106 7.71 -14.86 -13.67
CA ASN A 106 8.54 -15.25 -14.81
C ASN A 106 9.99 -14.75 -14.68
N ILE A 107 10.22 -13.74 -13.84
CA ILE A 107 11.54 -13.17 -13.53
C ILE A 107 12.00 -13.70 -12.17
N LYS A 108 13.32 -13.85 -11.98
CA LYS A 108 13.93 -14.28 -10.72
C LYS A 108 15.01 -13.27 -10.27
N PRO A 109 14.90 -12.68 -9.06
CA PRO A 109 13.78 -12.78 -8.12
C PRO A 109 12.46 -12.31 -8.73
N ALA A 110 11.32 -12.76 -8.18
CA ALA A 110 10.01 -12.31 -8.65
C ALA A 110 9.86 -10.80 -8.44
N GLU A 111 9.04 -10.14 -9.23
CA GLU A 111 8.96 -8.67 -9.24
C GLU A 111 7.53 -8.21 -9.04
N ILE A 112 7.32 -7.23 -8.17
CA ILE A 112 6.05 -6.50 -8.04
C ILE A 112 5.99 -5.49 -9.19
N ILE A 113 5.05 -5.71 -10.10
CA ILE A 113 4.93 -4.91 -11.33
C ILE A 113 3.81 -3.88 -11.25
N ALA A 114 2.85 -4.07 -10.35
CA ALA A 114 1.79 -3.11 -10.06
C ALA A 114 1.17 -3.37 -8.69
N PHE A 115 0.57 -2.35 -8.11
CA PHE A 115 -0.29 -2.49 -6.94
C PHE A 115 -1.27 -1.32 -6.83
N ASN A 116 -2.31 -1.51 -6.03
CA ASN A 116 -3.21 -0.46 -5.58
C ASN A 116 -3.55 -0.74 -4.11
N PHE A 117 -3.36 0.25 -3.25
CA PHE A 117 -3.80 0.25 -1.87
C PHE A 117 -4.71 1.46 -1.65
N GLU A 118 -5.92 1.27 -1.15
CA GLU A 118 -6.81 2.38 -0.80
C GLU A 118 -7.37 2.20 0.61
N ILE A 119 -7.17 3.20 1.47
CA ILE A 119 -7.81 3.32 2.77
C ILE A 119 -8.82 4.45 2.75
N ARG A 120 -10.02 4.20 3.27
CA ARG A 120 -11.10 5.18 3.39
C ARG A 120 -11.19 5.58 4.86
N PHE A 121 -11.27 6.88 5.07
CA PHE A 121 -11.47 7.49 6.36
C PHE A 121 -12.98 7.62 6.65
N LEU A 122 -13.31 7.98 7.88
CA LEU A 122 -14.69 8.33 8.25
C LEU A 122 -15.19 9.54 7.45
N GLU A 123 -16.51 9.65 7.26
CA GLU A 123 -17.14 10.67 6.39
C GLU A 123 -16.79 12.11 6.77
N ASP A 124 -16.49 12.36 8.04
CA ASP A 124 -16.13 13.67 8.58
C ASP A 124 -14.65 14.05 8.32
N ASN A 125 -13.84 13.12 7.80
CA ASN A 125 -12.47 13.41 7.40
C ASN A 125 -12.45 14.14 6.03
N PRO A 126 -11.80 15.31 5.93
CA PRO A 126 -11.80 16.11 4.70
C PRO A 126 -11.14 15.42 3.51
N THR A 127 -10.13 14.57 3.77
CA THR A 127 -9.40 13.84 2.73
C THR A 127 -10.20 12.67 2.18
N LYS A 128 -11.15 12.13 2.96
CA LYS A 128 -12.04 10.97 2.64
C LYS A 128 -11.34 9.64 2.39
N PHE A 129 -10.22 9.60 1.67
CA PHE A 129 -9.43 8.40 1.40
C PHE A 129 -7.97 8.73 1.08
N LEU A 130 -7.10 7.74 1.20
CA LEU A 130 -5.71 7.79 0.75
C LEU A 130 -5.43 6.58 -0.13
N ARG A 131 -4.90 6.80 -1.33
CA ARG A 131 -4.57 5.73 -2.28
C ARG A 131 -3.12 5.79 -2.73
N PHE A 132 -2.50 4.61 -2.82
CA PHE A 132 -1.18 4.39 -3.39
C PHE A 132 -1.30 3.45 -4.57
N ASP A 133 -0.89 3.89 -5.75
CA ASP A 133 -0.92 3.09 -6.97
C ASP A 133 0.45 2.98 -7.60
N LEU A 134 0.76 1.79 -8.08
CA LEU A 134 1.84 1.55 -9.03
C LEU A 134 1.23 0.95 -10.28
N ASN A 135 1.33 1.69 -11.39
CA ASN A 135 0.86 1.23 -12.69
C ASN A 135 1.80 0.17 -13.30
N LEU A 136 1.24 -0.73 -14.11
CA LEU A 136 1.99 -1.73 -14.87
C LEU A 136 3.10 -1.08 -15.73
N PRO A 137 4.17 -1.83 -16.04
CA PRO A 137 5.11 -1.47 -17.11
C PRO A 137 4.36 -1.28 -18.44
N GLU A 138 4.93 -0.54 -19.39
CA GLU A 138 4.44 -0.33 -20.77
C GLU A 138 3.11 0.44 -20.94
N HIS A 139 2.50 0.96 -19.86
CA HIS A 139 1.51 2.04 -20.03
C HIS A 139 2.23 3.30 -20.57
N ASN A 140 1.53 4.15 -21.35
CA ASN A 140 1.96 5.43 -21.96
C ASN A 140 2.75 6.44 -21.05
N ASN A 141 3.04 6.07 -19.81
CA ASN A 141 3.79 6.78 -18.79
C ASN A 141 5.25 6.29 -18.62
N GLU A 142 5.69 5.24 -19.33
CA GLU A 142 7.05 4.71 -19.23
C GLU A 142 8.10 5.73 -19.65
N ASP A 143 7.87 6.44 -20.77
CA ASP A 143 8.73 7.53 -21.26
C ASP A 143 8.81 8.74 -20.33
N LYS A 144 7.94 8.82 -19.31
CA LYS A 144 7.92 9.91 -18.31
C LYS A 144 8.35 9.44 -16.92
N GLY A 145 8.58 8.14 -16.73
CA GLY A 145 8.89 7.53 -15.44
C GLY A 145 7.80 7.70 -14.37
N LYS A 146 6.58 8.15 -14.67
CA LYS A 146 5.56 8.49 -13.66
C LYS A 146 4.61 7.33 -13.38
N ARG A 147 5.14 6.22 -12.86
CA ARG A 147 4.35 5.00 -12.62
C ARG A 147 3.65 4.97 -11.27
N PHE A 148 4.21 5.65 -10.26
CA PHE A 148 3.65 5.68 -8.91
C PHE A 148 2.82 6.94 -8.67
N HIS A 149 1.60 6.74 -8.19
CA HIS A 149 0.61 7.78 -7.96
C HIS A 149 0.18 7.72 -6.48
N LEU A 150 0.08 8.89 -5.86
CA LEU A 150 -0.41 9.07 -4.51
C LEU A 150 -1.63 9.99 -4.53
N HIS A 151 -2.77 9.49 -4.08
CA HIS A 151 -4.02 10.23 -4.04
C HIS A 151 -4.49 10.49 -2.61
N PRO A 152 -4.16 11.65 -2.01
CA PRO A 152 -4.85 12.14 -0.84
C PRO A 152 -6.20 12.73 -1.26
N GLY A 153 -7.28 11.97 -1.11
CA GLY A 153 -8.57 12.33 -1.67
C GLY A 153 -8.51 12.39 -3.20
N ASN A 154 -9.04 13.46 -3.78
CA ASN A 154 -9.11 13.60 -5.25
C ASN A 154 -7.84 14.13 -5.90
N ASP A 155 -6.81 14.47 -5.11
CA ASP A 155 -5.53 14.93 -5.66
C ASP A 155 -4.76 13.77 -6.32
N ASP A 156 -3.85 14.09 -7.22
CA ASP A 156 -3.01 13.10 -7.92
C ASP A 156 -1.54 13.57 -7.94
N LEU A 157 -0.76 13.00 -7.02
CA LEU A 157 0.66 13.26 -6.87
C LEU A 157 1.45 12.14 -7.56
N MET A 158 2.05 12.46 -8.70
CA MET A 158 2.87 11.52 -9.46
C MET A 158 4.36 11.65 -9.13
N VAL A 159 5.01 10.55 -8.79
CA VAL A 159 6.47 10.48 -8.61
C VAL A 159 7.11 9.41 -9.48
N HIS A 160 8.43 9.53 -9.67
CA HIS A 160 9.16 8.74 -10.66
C HIS A 160 9.35 7.25 -10.28
N ALA A 161 9.34 6.95 -8.99
CA ALA A 161 9.46 5.60 -8.48
C ALA A 161 8.60 5.46 -7.24
N SER A 162 8.20 4.23 -6.91
CA SER A 162 7.51 3.99 -5.66
C SER A 162 8.47 4.27 -4.50
N PRO A 163 8.17 5.20 -3.58
CA PRO A 163 8.97 5.43 -2.40
C PRO A 163 8.73 4.38 -1.30
N MET A 164 7.73 3.50 -1.48
CA MET A 164 7.34 2.49 -0.50
C MET A 164 7.01 1.14 -1.16
N SER A 165 7.36 0.07 -0.48
CA SER A 165 6.97 -1.30 -0.83
C SER A 165 5.53 -1.58 -0.39
N PRO A 166 4.86 -2.59 -0.95
CA PRO A 166 3.54 -3.01 -0.49
C PRO A 166 3.46 -3.31 1.01
N LEU A 167 4.53 -3.83 1.62
CA LEU A 167 4.56 -4.10 3.06
C LEU A 167 4.64 -2.82 3.88
N GLU A 168 5.45 -1.84 3.45
CA GLU A 168 5.52 -0.52 4.12
C GLU A 168 4.18 0.21 4.02
N ILE A 169 3.52 0.19 2.87
CA ILE A 169 2.18 0.77 2.68
C ILE A 169 1.18 0.08 3.60
N LEU A 170 1.22 -1.26 3.68
CA LEU A 170 0.35 -2.02 4.58
C LEU A 170 0.61 -1.66 6.05
N HIS A 171 1.87 -1.54 6.48
CA HIS A 171 2.19 -1.14 7.86
C HIS A 171 1.72 0.28 8.16
N LEU A 172 1.89 1.21 7.22
CA LEU A 172 1.33 2.56 7.32
C LEU A 172 -0.19 2.52 7.50
N PHE A 173 -0.88 1.69 6.70
CA PHE A 173 -2.33 1.49 6.81
C PHE A 173 -2.75 0.86 8.13
N LEU A 174 -1.93 0.01 8.75
CA LEU A 174 -2.29 -0.68 9.99
C LEU A 174 -2.00 0.15 11.24
N TYR A 175 -0.88 0.88 11.28
CA TYR A 175 -0.36 1.45 12.53
C TYR A 175 -0.16 2.97 12.51
N ASP A 176 0.31 3.55 11.40
CA ASP A 176 0.89 4.90 11.42
C ASP A 176 0.03 6.00 10.77
N LEU A 177 -1.06 5.64 10.08
CA LEU A 177 -2.05 6.63 9.67
C LEU A 177 -2.88 7.08 10.87
N LYS A 178 -2.45 8.19 11.47
CA LYS A 178 -3.22 8.94 12.46
C LYS A 178 -4.30 9.75 11.74
N ILE A 179 -5.55 9.58 12.17
CA ILE A 179 -6.63 10.50 11.79
C ILE A 179 -6.32 11.84 12.48
N PRO A 180 -6.29 12.98 11.76
CA PRO A 180 -6.15 14.28 12.41
C PRO A 180 -7.25 14.43 13.47
N GLU A 181 -6.87 14.80 14.69
CA GLU A 181 -7.86 15.14 15.71
C GLU A 181 -8.74 16.28 15.18
N ARG A 182 -10.07 16.18 15.39
CA ARG A 182 -10.98 17.27 15.04
C ARG A 182 -10.43 18.58 15.66
N PRO A 183 -10.34 19.68 14.90
CA PRO A 183 -10.12 20.97 15.51
C PRO A 183 -11.25 21.17 16.53
N ARG A 184 -10.89 21.41 17.79
CA ARG A 184 -11.87 21.76 18.83
C ARG A 184 -12.55 23.04 18.37
N THR A 185 -13.84 22.94 18.02
CA THR A 185 -14.73 24.08 17.77
C THR A 185 -14.98 24.82 19.07
#